data_AF-A0A7W8JT18-F1
#
_entry.id   AF-A0A7W8JT18-F1
#
_cell.length_a   1.000
_cell.length_b   1.000
_cell.length_c   1.000
_cell.angle_alpha   90.00
_cell.angle_beta   90.00
_cell.angle_gamma   90.00
#
_symmetry.space_group_name_H-M   'P 1'
#
loop_
_entity.id
_entity.type
_entity.pdbx_description
1 polymer ?
#
loop_
_entity_poly.entity_id
_entity_poly.type
_entity_poly.pdbx_seq_one_letter_code
_entity_poly.pdbx_strand_id
1 'polypeptide(L)' 'MKATWNGTVIAQSDDTVVVEGNHYFPADSVKAEYLRPSDTHSAGASVGLQVSQI' A
#
# COMPACT_ATOMS: atom_id res chain seq x y z
N MET A 1 13.43 -1.89 -4.70
CA MET A 1 13.05 -1.16 -3.44
C MET A 1 12.36 -2.11 -2.44
N LYS A 2 12.32 -1.77 -1.14
CA LYS A 2 11.60 -2.58 -0.13
C LYS A 2 10.90 -1.73 0.93
N ALA A 3 9.71 -2.14 1.34
CA ALA A 3 8.91 -1.56 2.41
C ALA A 3 8.88 -2.48 3.62
N THR A 4 9.26 -1.94 4.77
CA THR A 4 9.30 -2.64 6.06
C THR A 4 8.35 -2.00 7.07
N TRP A 5 7.58 -2.83 7.74
CA TRP A 5 6.65 -2.46 8.81
C TRP A 5 6.99 -3.23 10.08
N ASN A 6 7.22 -2.54 11.20
CA ASN A 6 7.61 -3.16 12.48
C ASN A 6 8.77 -4.19 12.35
N GLY A 7 9.76 -3.89 11.51
CA GLY A 7 10.89 -4.79 11.24
C GLY A 7 10.61 -5.95 10.27
N THR A 8 9.38 -6.09 9.80
CA THR A 8 8.96 -7.12 8.83
C THR A 8 8.86 -6.54 7.42
N VAL A 9 9.43 -7.21 6.42
CA VAL A 9 9.29 -6.79 5.01
C VAL A 9 7.89 -7.13 4.53
N ILE A 10 7.10 -6.11 4.21
CA ILE A 10 5.70 -6.25 3.77
C ILE A 10 5.55 -6.17 2.25
N ALA A 11 6.46 -5.48 1.57
CA ALA A 11 6.51 -5.43 0.11
C ALA A 11 7.96 -5.26 -0.35
N GLN A 12 8.33 -5.94 -1.44
CA GLN A 12 9.64 -5.77 -2.07
C GLN A 12 9.49 -5.95 -3.57
N SER A 13 9.90 -4.93 -4.32
CA SER A 13 9.92 -4.95 -5.78
C SER A 13 10.87 -3.90 -6.30
N ASP A 14 11.49 -4.17 -7.44
CA ASP A 14 12.24 -3.16 -8.18
C ASP A 14 11.36 -2.45 -9.22
N ASP A 15 10.18 -3.00 -9.53
CA ASP A 15 9.15 -2.42 -10.40
C ASP A 15 8.11 -1.61 -9.62
N THR A 16 8.53 -0.60 -8.85
CA THR A 16 7.59 0.32 -8.20
C THR A 16 7.09 1.38 -9.18
N VAL A 17 5.79 1.69 -9.09
CA VAL A 17 5.15 2.70 -9.93
C VAL A 17 5.03 4.00 -9.15
N VAL A 18 5.52 5.10 -9.71
CA VAL A 18 5.39 6.42 -9.09
C VAL A 18 4.10 7.08 -9.58
N VAL A 19 3.19 7.37 -8.65
CA VAL A 19 1.95 8.09 -8.94
C VAL A 19 1.91 9.33 -8.05
N GLU A 20 1.87 10.51 -8.67
CA GLU A 20 1.89 11.82 -7.99
C GLU A 20 3.00 11.96 -6.92
N GLY A 21 4.18 11.39 -7.19
CA GLY A 21 5.34 11.43 -6.28
C GLY A 21 5.36 10.33 -5.20
N ASN A 22 4.29 9.54 -5.07
CA ASN A 22 4.23 8.40 -4.16
C ASN A 22 4.64 7.12 -4.89
N HIS A 23 5.42 6.26 -4.23
CA HIS A 23 5.86 4.97 -4.78
C HIS A 23 4.89 3.87 -4.38
N TYR A 24 4.22 3.30 -5.36
CA TYR A 24 3.32 2.18 -5.21
C TYR A 24 4.01 0.89 -5.62
N PHE A 25 3.87 -0.13 -4.78
CA PHE A 25 4.32 -1.47 -5.11
C PHE A 25 3.22 -2.17 -5.93
N PRO A 26 3.61 -2.95 -6.96
CA PRO A 26 2.66 -3.76 -7.70
C PRO A 26 2.06 -4.81 -6.76
N ALA A 27 0.78 -5.13 -6.95
CA ALA A 27 0.02 -6.00 -6.04
C ALA A 27 0.70 -7.36 -5.81
N ASP A 28 1.28 -7.95 -6.86
CA ASP A 28 2.02 -9.23 -6.80
C ASP A 28 3.30 -9.18 -5.96
N SER A 29 3.89 -7.99 -5.78
CA SER A 29 5.07 -7.79 -4.93
C SER A 29 4.75 -7.42 -3.49
N VAL A 30 3.47 -7.23 -3.17
CA VAL A 30 3.01 -7.00 -1.79
C VAL A 30 2.54 -8.32 -1.22
N LYS A 31 3.01 -8.65 -0.02
CA LYS A 31 2.58 -9.89 0.64
C LYS A 31 1.15 -9.74 1.14
N ALA A 32 0.23 -10.43 0.47
CA ALA A 32 -1.19 -10.44 0.82
C ALA A 32 -1.45 -10.88 2.28
N GLU A 33 -0.57 -11.68 2.88
CA GLU A 33 -0.65 -12.09 4.29
C GLU A 33 -0.62 -10.90 5.28
N TYR A 34 0.00 -9.78 4.89
CA TYR A 34 0.06 -8.55 5.67
C TYR A 34 -0.96 -7.50 5.19
N LEU A 35 -1.62 -7.74 4.07
CA LEU A 35 -2.70 -6.89 3.58
C LEU A 35 -4.00 -7.38 4.19
N ARG A 36 -4.62 -6.55 5.04
CA ARG A 36 -5.99 -6.81 5.44
C ARG A 36 -6.89 -6.43 4.29
N PRO A 37 -7.70 -7.36 3.72
CA PRO A 37 -8.73 -6.95 2.78
C PRO A 37 -9.62 -5.94 3.50
N SER A 38 -9.70 -4.72 2.98
CA SER A 38 -10.69 -3.76 3.44
C SER A 38 -11.96 -4.04 2.64
N ASP A 39 -13.05 -4.44 3.30
CA ASP A 39 -14.39 -4.52 2.69
C ASP A 39 -14.97 -3.13 2.33
N THR A 40 -14.16 -2.08 2.40
CA THR A 40 -14.55 -0.72 2.05
C THR A 40 -14.52 -0.56 0.53
N HIS A 41 -15.56 -1.06 -0.14
CA HIS A 41 -15.86 -0.69 -1.51
C HIS A 41 -16.56 0.67 -1.51
N SER A 42 -15.78 1.75 -1.43
CA SER A 42 -16.31 3.11 -1.55
C SER A 42 -16.66 3.38 -3.01
N ALA A 43 -17.90 3.07 -3.39
CA ALA A 43 -18.50 3.56 -4.61
C ALA A 43 -18.61 5.10 -4.53
N GLY A 44 -17.68 5.78 -5.20
CA GLY A 44 -17.80 7.21 -5.54
C GLY A 44 -17.79 8.19 -4.37
N ALA A 45 -16.61 8.54 -3.86
CA ALA A 45 -16.29 9.91 -3.47
C ALA A 45 -14.82 9.97 -3.04
N SER A 46 -14.08 10.80 -3.75
CA SER A 46 -12.84 11.43 -3.32
C SER A 46 -12.81 11.72 -1.80
N VAL A 47 -12.04 10.95 -1.04
CA VAL A 47 -11.34 11.46 0.15
C VAL A 47 -10.06 10.65 0.31
N GLY A 48 -8.95 11.39 0.37
CA GLY A 48 -7.61 10.83 0.50
C GLY A 48 -7.48 9.96 1.74
N LEU A 49 -6.58 8.99 1.65
CA LEU A 49 -6.14 8.18 2.78
C LEU A 49 -5.41 9.10 3.76
N GLN A 50 -6.16 9.69 4.70
CA GLN A 50 -5.58 10.41 5.82
C GLN A 50 -5.08 9.37 6.81
N VAL A 51 -3.77 9.09 6.77
CA VAL A 51 -3.06 8.43 7.87
C VAL A 51 -2.93 9.46 8.98
N SER A 52 -4.04 9.78 9.63
CA SER A 52 -4.07 10.47 10.90
C SER A 52 -4.94 9.63 11.82
N GLN A 53 -4.36 8.54 12.31
CA GLN A 53 -4.49 8.04 13.68
C GLN A 53 -3.27 7.15 13.96
N ILE A 54 -2.14 7.82 14.19
CA ILE A 54 -1.08 7.44 15.14
C ILE A 54 -0.57 8.74 15.76
#